data_AF-A0A4Y2WXY8-F1
#
_entry.id   AF-A0A4Y2WXY8-F1
#
_cell.length_a   1.000
_cell.length_b   1.000
_cell.length_c   1.000
_cell.angle_alpha   90.00
_cell.angle_beta   90.00
_cell.angle_gamma   90.00
#
_symmetry.space_group_name_H-M   'P 1'
#
loop_
_entity.id
_entity.type
_entity.pdbx_description
1 polymer ?
#
loop_
_entity_poly.entity_id
_entity_poly.type
_entity_poly.pdbx_seq_one_letter_code
_entity_poly.pdbx_strand_id
1 'polypeptide(L)'
;MGSDGVRIPVLSNQCLRQKPLTERPCNLVPCPQWVSGPWSGCSVTCGKGQKIRSVSCQDAKQQHSEDCDMETMPATKIECDSGLICSTHEDTGTYFSGEHLPPFPIAYHRIL
;
A
#
# COMPACT_ATOMS: atom_id res chain seq x y z
N MET A 1 -59.03 20.37 17.70
CA MET A 1 -59.00 19.04 18.34
C MET A 1 -57.54 18.72 18.61
N GLY A 2 -57.03 19.13 19.77
CA GLY A 2 -55.67 18.85 20.23
C GLY A 2 -55.73 18.78 21.76
N SER A 3 -55.35 17.64 22.32
CA SER A 3 -55.19 17.50 23.77
C SER A 3 -53.72 17.73 24.09
N ASP A 4 -53.41 18.95 24.51
CA ASP A 4 -52.08 19.32 24.98
C ASP A 4 -51.86 18.66 26.36
N GLY A 5 -51.50 17.38 26.35
CA GLY A 5 -51.25 16.60 27.55
C GLY A 5 -50.01 17.13 28.29
N VAL A 6 -50.22 17.70 29.48
CA VAL A 6 -49.15 18.10 30.39
C VAL A 6 -48.42 16.87 30.88
N ARG A 7 -47.11 16.79 30.61
CA ARG A 7 -46.23 15.70 31.10
C ARG A 7 -45.65 16.11 32.45
N ILE A 8 -46.12 15.51 33.54
CA ILE A 8 -45.57 15.73 34.89
C ILE A 8 -44.47 14.68 35.15
N PRO A 9 -43.22 15.08 35.44
CA PRO A 9 -42.16 14.14 35.77
C PRO A 9 -42.42 13.51 37.15
N VAL A 10 -42.37 12.18 37.21
CA VAL A 10 -42.50 11.43 38.47
C VAL A 10 -41.15 11.39 39.18
N LEU A 11 -41.15 11.63 40.49
CA LEU A 11 -39.95 11.53 41.32
C LEU A 11 -39.49 10.06 41.41
N SER A 12 -38.19 9.81 41.40
CA SER A 12 -37.63 8.46 41.25
C SER A 12 -38.08 7.46 42.33
N ASN A 13 -38.41 7.94 43.53
CA ASN A 13 -38.90 7.13 44.66
C ASN A 13 -40.38 6.71 44.53
N GLN A 14 -41.13 7.24 43.57
CA GLN A 14 -42.53 6.91 43.30
C GLN A 14 -42.68 5.84 42.21
N CYS A 15 -41.58 5.39 41.60
CA CYS A 15 -41.58 4.24 40.71
C CYS A 15 -41.59 2.94 41.53
N LEU A 16 -42.74 2.27 41.60
CA LEU A 16 -42.93 0.96 42.27
C LEU A 16 -42.25 -0.21 41.55
N ARG A 17 -41.76 0.02 40.33
CA ARG A 17 -41.02 -0.96 39.51
C ARG A 17 -39.56 -0.55 39.45
N GLN A 18 -38.66 -1.53 39.38
CA GLN A 18 -37.26 -1.24 39.07
C GLN A 18 -37.19 -0.48 37.74
N LYS A 19 -36.37 0.59 37.73
CA LYS A 19 -36.08 1.35 36.53
C LYS A 19 -35.59 0.36 35.46
N PRO A 20 -36.18 0.35 34.25
CA PRO A 20 -35.70 -0.51 33.19
C PRO A 20 -34.25 -0.14 32.87
N LEU A 21 -33.47 -1.15 32.48
CA LEU A 21 -32.12 -0.92 31.97
C LEU A 21 -32.19 0.07 30.82
N THR A 22 -31.51 1.19 31.00
CA THR A 22 -31.42 2.26 29.99
C THR A 22 -30.16 2.11 29.13
N GLU A 23 -29.34 1.11 29.46
CA GLU A 23 -28.08 0.77 28.81
C GLU A 23 -28.07 -0.70 28.40
N ARG A 24 -27.35 -1.00 27.33
CA ARG A 24 -27.07 -2.37 26.86
C ARG A 24 -25.58 -2.48 26.53
N PRO A 25 -24.96 -3.67 26.66
CA PRO A 25 -23.60 -3.86 26.20
C PRO A 25 -23.50 -3.64 24.68
N CYS A 26 -22.42 -3.02 24.23
CA CYS A 26 -22.08 -2.91 22.82
C CYS A 26 -21.23 -4.12 22.40
N ASN A 27 -21.55 -4.71 21.25
CA ASN A 27 -20.67 -5.70 20.62
C ASN A 27 -19.63 -4.95 19.77
N LEU A 28 -18.49 -4.65 20.37
CA LEU A 28 -17.35 -4.02 19.68
C LEU A 28 -16.48 -5.10 19.04
N VAL A 29 -16.96 -5.71 17.97
CA VAL A 29 -16.08 -6.54 17.13
C VAL A 29 -15.24 -5.60 16.28
N PRO A 30 -13.91 -5.77 16.23
CA PRO A 30 -13.06 -4.98 15.35
C PRO A 30 -13.53 -5.08 13.89
N CYS A 31 -13.56 -3.96 13.18
CA CYS A 31 -13.88 -3.95 11.76
C CYS A 31 -12.81 -4.76 10.98
N PRO A 32 -13.19 -5.42 9.87
CA PRO A 32 -12.23 -6.02 8.97
C PRO A 32 -11.22 -5.00 8.46
N GLN A 33 -9.97 -5.43 8.27
CA GLN A 33 -8.86 -4.56 7.89
C GLN A 33 -8.13 -5.12 6.66
N TRP A 34 -7.52 -4.22 5.89
CA TRP A 34 -6.66 -4.61 4.78
C TRP A 34 -5.34 -5.17 5.27
N VAL A 35 -5.01 -6.37 4.80
CA VAL A 35 -3.74 -7.05 5.05
C VAL A 35 -2.99 -7.15 3.74
N SER A 36 -1.77 -6.59 3.70
CA SER A 36 -0.90 -6.63 2.53
C SER A 36 0.29 -7.57 2.75
N GLY A 37 0.54 -8.43 1.77
CA GLY A 37 1.74 -9.26 1.72
C GLY A 37 3.00 -8.49 1.28
N PRO A 38 4.15 -9.19 1.20
CA PRO A 38 5.38 -8.61 0.68
C PRO A 38 5.25 -8.25 -0.80
N TRP A 39 6.01 -7.24 -1.23
CA TRP A 39 6.18 -6.94 -2.65
C TRP A 39 6.99 -8.03 -3.34
N SER A 40 6.61 -8.37 -4.57
CA SER A 40 7.42 -9.16 -5.48
C SER A 40 8.72 -8.43 -5.83
N GLY A 41 9.64 -9.16 -6.48
CA GLY A 41 10.73 -8.52 -7.21
C GLY A 41 10.21 -7.57 -8.31
N CYS A 42 11.08 -6.68 -8.78
CA CYS A 42 10.79 -5.84 -9.94
C CYS A 42 10.60 -6.74 -11.17
N SER A 43 9.60 -6.45 -11.99
CA SER A 43 9.28 -7.23 -13.19
C SER A 43 10.40 -7.22 -14.25
N VAL A 44 11.35 -6.30 -14.10
CA VAL A 44 12.48 -6.11 -14.99
C VAL A 44 13.78 -6.19 -14.21
N THR A 45 14.85 -6.57 -14.92
CA THR A 45 16.22 -6.49 -14.43
C THR A 45 16.92 -5.22 -14.89
N CYS A 46 16.34 -4.46 -15.84
CA CYS A 46 16.84 -3.16 -16.32
C CYS A 46 15.68 -2.17 -16.49
N GLY A 47 15.96 -0.88 -16.36
CA GLY A 47 15.04 0.23 -16.50
C GLY A 47 13.94 0.24 -15.45
N LYS A 48 12.80 0.80 -15.85
CA LYS A 48 11.58 0.88 -15.06
C LYS A 48 10.75 -0.38 -15.24
N GLY A 49 10.28 -0.94 -14.14
CA GLY A 49 9.36 -2.05 -14.11
C GLY A 49 8.30 -1.86 -13.04
N GLN A 50 7.67 -2.97 -12.66
CA GLN A 50 6.58 -2.97 -11.70
C GLN A 50 6.77 -4.11 -10.71
N LYS A 51 6.37 -3.88 -9.46
CA LYS A 51 6.27 -4.92 -8.44
C LYS A 51 4.83 -5.03 -7.95
N ILE A 52 4.43 -6.25 -7.61
CA ILE A 52 3.07 -6.62 -7.26
C ILE A 52 3.07 -7.21 -5.86
N ARG A 53 1.99 -7.01 -5.10
CA ARG A 53 1.77 -7.69 -3.81
C ARG A 53 0.33 -8.18 -3.69
N SER A 54 0.14 -9.18 -2.85
CA SER A 54 -1.19 -9.63 -2.45
C SER A 54 -1.79 -8.66 -1.44
N VAL A 55 -3.07 -8.34 -1.59
CA VAL A 55 -3.84 -7.54 -0.64
C VAL A 55 -5.16 -8.27 -0.43
N SER A 56 -5.54 -8.49 0.82
CA SER A 56 -6.77 -9.20 1.21
C SER A 56 -7.43 -8.47 2.37
N CYS A 57 -8.76 -8.43 2.39
CA CYS A 57 -9.52 -7.93 3.52
C CYS A 57 -9.75 -9.08 4.50
N GLN A 58 -9.40 -8.86 5.77
CA GLN A 58 -9.49 -9.89 6.81
C GLN A 58 -10.24 -9.40 8.04
N ASP A 59 -11.11 -10.24 8.60
CA ASP A 59 -11.83 -9.95 9.85
C ASP A 59 -10.96 -10.17 11.10
N ALA A 60 -11.52 -9.92 12.28
CA ALA A 60 -10.84 -10.12 13.57
C ALA A 60 -10.34 -11.57 13.80
N LYS A 61 -10.88 -12.56 13.08
CA LYS A 61 -10.46 -13.96 13.10
C LYS A 61 -9.52 -14.33 11.94
N GLN A 62 -8.99 -13.34 11.22
CA GLN A 62 -8.09 -13.52 10.07
C GLN A 62 -8.72 -14.29 8.90
N GLN A 63 -10.05 -14.30 8.78
CA GLN A 63 -10.74 -14.89 7.63
C GLN A 63 -11.06 -13.81 6.61
N HIS A 64 -11.24 -14.23 5.36
CA HIS A 64 -11.59 -13.33 4.27
C HIS A 64 -12.93 -12.61 4.55
N SER A 65 -12.97 -11.32 4.29
CA SER A 65 -14.15 -10.46 4.40
C SER A 65 -14.22 -9.52 3.19
N GLU A 66 -15.41 -9.01 2.89
CA GLU A 66 -15.65 -8.01 1.84
C GLU A 66 -15.97 -6.62 2.43
N ASP A 67 -15.95 -6.48 3.76
CA ASP A 67 -16.46 -5.31 4.48
C ASP A 67 -15.40 -4.20 4.66
N CYS A 68 -14.22 -4.36 4.07
CA CYS A 68 -13.21 -3.31 4.08
C CYS A 68 -13.58 -2.17 3.14
N ASP A 69 -13.18 -0.95 3.50
CA ASP A 69 -13.39 0.23 2.65
C ASP A 69 -12.43 0.22 1.46
N MET A 70 -12.98 0.23 0.25
CA MET A 70 -12.21 0.24 -1.01
C MET A 70 -11.37 1.50 -1.18
N GLU A 71 -11.76 2.63 -0.59
CA GLU A 71 -10.96 3.87 -0.63
C GLU A 71 -9.64 3.72 0.12
N THR A 72 -9.61 2.84 1.12
CA THR A 72 -8.42 2.56 1.93
C THR A 72 -7.61 1.37 1.41
N MET A 73 -8.00 0.78 0.27
CA MET A 73 -7.33 -0.39 -0.29
C MET A 73 -5.86 -0.07 -0.59
N PRO A 74 -4.91 -0.81 0.00
CA PRO A 74 -3.50 -0.64 -0.31
C PRO A 74 -3.21 -0.97 -1.79
N ALA A 75 -2.31 -0.21 -2.42
CA ALA A 75 -1.91 -0.47 -3.80
C ALA A 75 -1.43 -1.92 -3.98
N THR A 76 -1.96 -2.63 -4.97
CA THR A 76 -1.54 -4.00 -5.33
C THR A 76 -0.34 -4.00 -6.27
N LYS A 77 -0.04 -2.86 -6.88
CA LYS A 77 0.99 -2.68 -7.91
C LYS A 77 1.64 -1.33 -7.77
N ILE A 78 2.96 -1.28 -7.79
CA ILE A 78 3.73 -0.03 -7.84
C ILE A 78 4.88 -0.12 -8.83
N GLU A 79 5.37 1.04 -9.26
CA GLU A 79 6.54 1.15 -10.13
C GLU A 79 7.83 0.89 -9.34
N CYS A 80 8.84 0.37 -10.03
CA CYS A 80 10.19 0.19 -9.52
C CYS A 80 11.21 0.59 -10.59
N ASP A 81 12.37 1.05 -10.16
CA ASP A 81 13.53 1.27 -11.01
C ASP A 81 14.60 0.26 -10.60
N SER A 82 15.10 -0.51 -11.58
CA SER A 82 16.11 -1.55 -11.34
C SER A 82 17.53 -0.99 -11.21
N GLY A 83 17.74 0.31 -11.48
CA GLY A 83 19.04 0.96 -11.45
C GLY A 83 19.99 0.57 -12.59
N LEU A 84 19.57 -0.32 -13.48
CA LEU A 84 20.34 -0.74 -14.66
C LEU A 84 19.73 -0.13 -15.92
N ILE A 85 20.53 0.39 -16.84
CA ILE A 85 20.01 0.89 -18.11
C ILE A 85 19.71 -0.29 -19.03
N CYS A 86 18.50 -0.33 -19.61
CA CYS A 86 18.20 -1.31 -20.66
C CYS A 86 18.93 -0.89 -21.94
N SER A 87 19.98 -1.61 -22.30
CA SER A 87 20.63 -1.46 -23.60
C SER A 87 19.73 -2.09 -24.66
N THR A 88 18.81 -1.31 -25.22
CA THR A 88 18.15 -1.68 -26.48
C THR A 88 19.23 -1.61 -27.56
N HIS A 89 19.54 -2.72 -28.23
CA HIS A 89 20.47 -2.72 -29.36
C HIS A 89 19.85 -1.95 -30.53
N GLU A 90 19.93 -0.63 -30.49
CA GLU A 90 19.64 0.28 -31.61
C GLU A 90 20.22 1.69 -31.35
N ASP A 91 21.45 1.77 -30.84
CA ASP A 91 22.29 2.97 -31.02
C ASP A 91 22.96 2.93 -32.41
N THR A 92 22.16 2.97 -33.47
CA THR A 92 22.66 3.55 -34.73
C THR A 92 22.65 5.06 -34.57
N GLY A 93 23.78 5.61 -34.11
CA GLY A 93 24.15 7.01 -34.35
C GLY A 93 24.47 7.84 -33.12
N THR A 94 25.69 7.74 -32.61
CA THR A 94 26.61 8.89 -32.59
C THR A 94 28.04 8.38 -32.58
N TYR A 95 28.74 8.69 -33.66
CA TYR A 95 30.20 8.69 -33.74
C TYR A 95 30.73 9.57 -32.60
N PHE A 96 31.18 8.95 -31.50
CA PHE A 96 32.00 9.63 -30.51
C PHE A 96 33.38 9.88 -31.15
N SER A 97 33.53 11.02 -31.81
CA SER A 97 34.81 11.69 -31.91
C SER A 97 35.26 12.04 -30.48
N GLY A 98 36.20 11.29 -29.94
CA GLY A 98 36.65 11.50 -28.57
C GLY A 98 37.88 10.66 -28.27
N GLU A 99 39.03 11.21 -28.61
CA GLU A 99 40.35 10.62 -28.52
C GLU A 99 40.76 10.28 -27.06
N HIS A 100 41.24 9.05 -26.85
CA HIS A 100 42.36 8.80 -25.93
C HIS A 100 43.03 7.46 -26.25
N LEU A 101 43.80 7.42 -27.34
CA LEU A 101 44.91 6.47 -27.44
C LEU A 101 46.05 7.01 -26.56
N PRO A 102 46.55 6.26 -25.57
CA PRO A 102 47.78 6.65 -24.89
C PRO A 102 48.96 6.58 -25.89
N PRO A 103 49.77 7.63 -26.04
CA PRO A 103 50.96 7.58 -26.87
C PRO A 103 52.09 6.91 -26.09
N PHE A 104 52.16 5.58 -26.13
CA PHE A 104 53.41 4.90 -25.79
C PHE A 104 53.81 3.99 -26.94
N PRO A 105 54.73 4.44 -27.82
CA PRO A 105 55.39 3.53 -28.73
C PRO A 105 56.23 2.53 -27.92
N ILE A 106 56.01 1.28 -28.30
CA ILE A 106 56.69 0.06 -27.90
C ILE A 106 58.20 0.30 -27.79
N ALA A 107 58.79 -0.21 -26.70
CA ALA A 107 60.19 -0.10 -26.36
C ALA A 107 61.12 -0.37 -27.56
N TYR A 108 62.02 0.57 -27.83
CA TYR A 108 63.06 0.45 -28.85
C TYR A 108 63.98 -0.73 -28.51
N HIS A 109 64.09 -1.68 -29.44
CA HIS A 109 65.17 -2.67 -29.46
C HIS A 109 66.01 -2.40 -30.71
N ARG A 110 67.21 -1.82 -30.55
CA ARG A 110 68.36 -2.02 -31.46
C ARG A 110 69.68 -1.53 -30.84
N ILE A 111 70.50 -2.51 -30.47
CA ILE A 111 71.93 -2.69 -30.81
C ILE A 111 72.80 -1.41 -30.82
N LEU A 112 73.62 -1.26 -29.77
CA LEU A 112 75.08 -1.13 -29.87
C LEU A 112 75.72 -1.99 -28.78
#